data_AF-A0A7Y6F0K6-F1
#
_entry.id   AF-A0A7Y6F0K6-F1
#
_cell.length_a   1.000
_cell.length_b   1.000
_cell.length_c   1.000
_cell.angle_alpha   90.00
_cell.angle_beta   90.00
_cell.angle_gamma   90.00
#
_symmetry.space_group_name_H-M   'P 1'
#
loop_
_entity.id
_entity.type
_entity.pdbx_description
1 polymer ?
#
loop_
_entity_poly.entity_id
_entity_poly.type
_entity_poly.pdbx_seq_one_letter_code
_entity_poly.pdbx_strand_id
1 'polypeptide(L)'
;MSRRPERREGRTHWRRTPLLAVPAAAAAGALLWQLGTGALAVDFRAQEKPLQLTTSSLYGTAYAAATVDQPVTRADGPAGSVPVLRMGFREGRVNGLCLSRQQEVLGVPYSIVLELGDDDPATWEVRTGETVIDLVSADGVLDLDGVVDINVNGSAAGADGKGPSGGLGSGPDRFGLRADYAKFQSIDALTQDIQIPGFLTTPGLAIRVEPGTVRCPEPSPPRGTPVG
;
A
#
# COMPACT_ATOMS: atom_id res chain seq x y z
N MET A 1 -60.96 44.12 -26.87
CA MET A 1 -59.59 43.65 -27.21
C MET A 1 -58.71 43.71 -25.96
N SER A 2 -58.34 42.54 -25.46
CA SER A 2 -57.60 42.34 -24.20
C SER A 2 -56.12 42.64 -24.40
N ARG A 3 -55.54 43.58 -23.63
CA ARG A 3 -54.08 43.78 -23.57
C ARG A 3 -53.46 42.65 -22.74
N ARG A 4 -52.57 41.85 -23.32
CA ARG A 4 -51.74 40.88 -22.58
C ARG A 4 -50.62 41.64 -21.86
N PRO A 5 -50.27 41.32 -20.60
CA PRO A 5 -49.10 41.90 -19.95
C PRO A 5 -47.82 41.32 -20.55
N GLU A 6 -46.90 42.20 -20.90
CA GLU A 6 -45.55 41.84 -21.36
C GLU A 6 -44.81 41.06 -20.27
N ARG A 7 -44.22 39.93 -20.67
CA ARG A 7 -43.34 39.11 -19.83
C ARG A 7 -42.11 39.96 -19.54
N ARG A 8 -41.83 40.31 -18.27
CA ARG A 8 -40.58 40.98 -17.90
C ARG A 8 -39.41 40.07 -18.32
N GLU A 9 -38.68 40.46 -19.36
CA GLU A 9 -37.38 39.87 -19.71
C GLU A 9 -36.49 39.84 -18.46
N GLY A 10 -35.83 38.70 -18.23
CA GLY A 10 -34.93 38.50 -17.10
C GLY A 10 -33.82 39.55 -17.11
N ARG A 11 -33.87 40.49 -16.17
CA ARG A 11 -32.77 41.43 -15.94
C ARG A 11 -31.64 40.68 -15.26
N THR A 12 -30.52 40.49 -15.96
CA THR A 12 -29.27 40.09 -15.33
C THR A 12 -28.92 41.12 -14.26
N HIS A 13 -28.92 40.72 -12.99
CA HIS A 13 -28.55 41.58 -11.88
C HIS A 13 -27.03 41.82 -11.90
N TRP A 14 -26.55 42.69 -12.79
CA TRP A 14 -25.13 43.05 -12.95
C TRP A 14 -24.46 43.52 -11.66
N ARG A 15 -25.24 44.10 -10.74
CA ARG A 15 -24.78 44.49 -9.40
C ARG A 15 -24.52 43.31 -8.46
N ARG A 16 -25.10 42.14 -8.73
CA ARG A 16 -24.91 40.90 -7.96
C ARG A 16 -23.98 39.91 -8.64
N THR A 17 -23.70 40.07 -9.94
CA THR A 17 -22.68 39.30 -10.67
C THR A 17 -21.31 39.27 -9.98
N PRO A 18 -20.75 40.37 -9.43
CA PRO A 18 -19.45 40.32 -8.75
C PRO A 18 -19.48 39.48 -7.46
N LEU A 19 -20.62 39.36 -6.76
CA LEU A 19 -20.73 38.53 -5.56
C LEU A 19 -20.49 37.04 -5.84
N LEU A 20 -20.71 36.60 -7.09
CA LEU A 20 -20.47 35.22 -7.52
C LEU A 20 -19.19 35.09 -8.36
N ALA A 21 -18.90 36.09 -9.19
CA ALA A 21 -17.74 36.07 -10.08
C ALA A 21 -16.40 36.20 -9.35
N VAL A 22 -16.33 37.02 -8.29
CA VAL A 22 -15.09 37.22 -7.51
C VAL A 22 -14.64 35.94 -6.80
N PRO A 23 -15.47 35.22 -6.02
CA PRO A 23 -15.03 33.98 -5.38
C PRO A 23 -14.72 32.88 -6.40
N ALA A 24 -15.47 32.81 -7.51
CA ALA A 24 -15.18 31.84 -8.59
C ALA A 24 -13.83 32.12 -9.27
N ALA A 25 -13.53 33.39 -9.56
CA ALA A 25 -12.24 33.79 -10.13
C ALA A 25 -11.08 33.58 -9.13
N ALA A 26 -11.32 33.81 -7.83
CA ALA A 26 -10.34 33.52 -6.79
C ALA A 26 -10.05 32.01 -6.68
N ALA A 27 -11.09 31.17 -6.72
CA ALA A 27 -10.94 29.71 -6.73
C ALA A 27 -10.18 29.22 -7.99
N ALA A 28 -10.53 29.75 -9.17
CA ALA A 28 -9.83 29.43 -10.41
C ALA A 28 -8.37 29.89 -10.37
N GLY A 29 -8.09 31.08 -9.83
CA GLY A 29 -6.74 31.60 -9.63
C GLY A 29 -5.92 30.74 -8.68
N ALA A 30 -6.51 30.26 -7.58
CA ALA A 30 -5.86 29.35 -6.63
C ALA A 30 -5.50 28.01 -7.29
N LEU A 31 -6.42 27.44 -8.09
CA LEU A 31 -6.16 26.20 -8.83
C LEU A 31 -5.04 26.38 -9.87
N LEU A 32 -5.05 27.49 -10.62
CA LEU A 32 -4.01 27.81 -11.60
C LEU A 32 -2.65 28.05 -10.92
N TRP A 33 -2.64 28.66 -9.74
CA TRP A 33 -1.42 28.83 -8.94
C TRP A 33 -0.86 27.49 -8.48
N GLN A 34 -1.70 26.58 -7.96
CA GLN A 34 -1.30 25.24 -7.53
C GLN A 34 -0.81 24.36 -8.70
N LEU A 35 -1.39 24.52 -9.89
CA LEU A 35 -0.87 23.92 -11.12
C LEU A 35 0.53 24.46 -11.46
N GLY A 36 0.72 25.78 -11.34
CA GLY A 36 1.98 26.47 -11.62
C GLY A 36 3.11 26.13 -10.65
N THR A 37 2.82 25.82 -9.39
CA THR A 37 3.82 25.38 -8.40
C THR A 37 4.18 23.90 -8.52
N GLY A 38 3.51 23.15 -9.40
CA GLY A 38 3.71 21.70 -9.52
C GLY A 38 3.18 20.88 -8.34
N ALA A 39 2.47 21.50 -7.38
CA ALA A 39 1.88 20.82 -6.23
C ALA A 39 1.00 19.64 -6.66
N LEU A 40 0.29 19.81 -7.78
CA LEU A 40 -0.52 18.75 -8.37
C LEU A 40 0.30 17.60 -8.97
N ALA A 41 1.50 17.84 -9.51
CA ALA A 41 2.36 16.78 -10.04
C ALA A 41 3.14 16.05 -8.93
N VAL A 42 3.33 16.73 -7.80
CA VAL A 42 4.09 16.31 -6.63
C VAL A 42 3.36 15.22 -5.84
N ASP A 43 2.05 15.36 -5.60
CA ASP A 43 1.26 14.38 -4.84
C ASP A 43 1.17 13.01 -5.55
N PHE A 44 1.22 12.98 -6.88
CA PHE A 44 1.19 11.72 -7.65
C PHE A 44 2.52 10.96 -7.65
N ARG A 45 3.62 11.58 -7.20
CA ARG A 45 4.97 10.97 -7.21
C ARG A 45 5.48 10.55 -5.84
N ALA A 46 4.83 11.01 -4.75
CA ALA A 46 5.24 10.65 -3.41
C ALA A 46 4.95 9.17 -3.12
N GLN A 47 6.02 8.42 -2.84
CA GLN A 47 5.96 7.05 -2.31
C GLN A 47 6.03 7.04 -0.77
N GLU A 48 6.03 8.20 -0.12
CA GLU A 48 6.34 8.34 1.30
C GLU A 48 5.37 7.65 2.26
N LYS A 49 4.08 7.55 1.89
CA LYS A 49 3.08 6.99 2.78
C LYS A 49 3.07 5.45 2.65
N PRO A 50 3.22 4.71 3.77
CA PRO A 50 3.09 3.26 3.74
C PRO A 50 1.65 2.85 3.39
N LEU A 51 1.55 1.66 2.85
CA LEU A 51 0.35 0.94 2.50
C LEU A 51 -0.04 0.05 3.68
N GLN A 52 -1.33 0.02 4.05
CA GLN A 52 -1.83 -0.98 4.99
C GLN A 52 -2.00 -2.32 4.29
N LEU A 53 -1.39 -3.36 4.84
CA LEU A 53 -1.53 -4.74 4.40
C LEU A 53 -2.22 -5.53 5.51
N THR A 54 -3.33 -6.20 5.20
CA THR A 54 -3.89 -7.23 6.08
C THR A 54 -3.99 -8.56 5.35
N THR A 55 -3.73 -9.64 6.08
CA THR A 55 -3.86 -11.01 5.55
C THR A 55 -4.22 -11.98 6.66
N SER A 56 -5.07 -12.97 6.35
CA SER A 56 -5.37 -14.04 7.30
C SER A 56 -4.13 -14.90 7.54
N SER A 57 -3.41 -15.21 6.48
CA SER A 57 -2.13 -15.90 6.59
C SER A 57 -1.21 -15.72 5.41
N LEU A 58 0.07 -15.76 5.73
CA LEU A 58 1.15 -15.84 4.76
C LEU A 58 2.12 -16.94 5.20
N TYR A 59 2.42 -17.87 4.31
CA TYR A 59 3.38 -18.94 4.54
C TYR A 59 4.45 -18.87 3.47
N GLY A 60 5.72 -18.97 3.86
CA GLY A 60 6.85 -18.93 2.94
C GLY A 60 7.92 -19.95 3.29
N THR A 61 8.60 -20.45 2.26
CA THR A 61 9.81 -21.26 2.38
C THR A 61 11.06 -20.42 2.12
N ALA A 62 12.19 -20.86 2.67
CA ALA A 62 13.45 -20.14 2.62
C ALA A 62 13.28 -18.69 3.09
N TYR A 63 12.79 -18.51 4.32
CA TYR A 63 12.49 -17.18 4.84
C TYR A 63 13.76 -16.43 5.27
N ALA A 64 13.81 -15.13 4.96
CA ALA A 64 14.79 -14.21 5.50
C ALA A 64 14.18 -12.82 5.72
N ALA A 65 14.68 -12.12 6.74
CA ALA A 65 14.37 -10.73 7.02
C ALA A 65 15.61 -9.98 7.50
N ALA A 66 15.76 -8.71 7.14
CA ALA A 66 16.84 -7.86 7.58
C ALA A 66 16.44 -6.39 7.56
N THR A 67 17.09 -5.56 8.38
CA THR A 67 16.83 -4.12 8.34
C THR A 67 17.52 -3.47 7.15
N VAL A 68 16.78 -2.63 6.42
CA VAL A 68 17.23 -1.95 5.20
C VAL A 68 16.74 -0.50 5.25
N ASP A 69 17.49 0.42 4.66
CA ASP A 69 17.03 1.78 4.45
C ASP A 69 16.43 1.87 3.04
N GLN A 70 15.10 1.71 2.94
CA GLN A 70 14.39 1.64 1.67
C GLN A 70 14.30 3.04 1.03
N PRO A 71 14.81 3.23 -0.21
CA PRO A 71 14.69 4.50 -0.91
C PRO A 71 13.23 4.86 -1.17
N VAL A 72 12.86 6.11 -0.94
CA VAL A 72 11.53 6.66 -1.22
C VAL A 72 11.63 7.96 -1.97
N THR A 73 10.71 8.18 -2.91
CA THR A 73 10.59 9.48 -3.57
C THR A 73 9.68 10.39 -2.75
N ARG A 74 10.17 11.57 -2.39
CA ARG A 74 9.40 12.59 -1.67
C ARG A 74 8.69 13.55 -2.61
N ALA A 75 7.58 14.10 -2.12
CA ALA A 75 6.80 15.09 -2.83
C ALA A 75 7.60 16.40 -3.05
N ASP A 76 8.33 16.82 -2.03
CA ASP A 76 8.91 18.16 -1.87
C ASP A 76 10.42 18.24 -2.10
N GLY A 77 11.10 17.17 -2.53
CA GLY A 77 12.55 17.20 -2.72
C GLY A 77 13.25 15.87 -3.05
N PRO A 78 14.57 15.76 -2.80
CA PRO A 78 15.37 14.60 -3.20
C PRO A 78 14.91 13.30 -2.52
N ALA A 79 15.21 12.18 -3.16
CA ALA A 79 14.94 10.83 -2.64
C ALA A 79 15.44 10.70 -1.19
N GLY A 80 14.54 10.25 -0.30
CA GLY A 80 14.87 9.90 1.08
C GLY A 80 15.04 8.40 1.24
N SER A 81 15.25 7.96 2.48
CA SER A 81 15.08 6.55 2.84
C SER A 81 14.24 6.42 4.10
N VAL A 82 13.53 5.29 4.21
CA VAL A 82 12.76 4.89 5.38
C VAL A 82 13.37 3.60 5.91
N PRO A 83 13.74 3.51 7.21
CA PRO A 83 14.19 2.26 7.79
C PRO A 83 13.02 1.28 7.83
N VAL A 84 13.23 0.10 7.26
CA VAL A 84 12.23 -0.98 7.17
C VAL A 84 12.84 -2.30 7.59
N LEU A 85 11.99 -3.23 8.00
CA LEU A 85 12.33 -4.65 8.03
C LEU A 85 11.94 -5.25 6.68
N ARG A 86 12.92 -5.40 5.78
CA ARG A 86 12.71 -6.10 4.51
C ARG A 86 12.71 -7.59 4.78
N MET A 87 11.59 -8.23 4.48
CA MET A 87 11.45 -9.68 4.55
C MET A 87 11.17 -10.28 3.17
N GLY A 88 11.51 -11.55 3.00
CA GLY A 88 11.18 -12.27 1.79
C GLY A 88 11.30 -13.77 1.92
N PHE A 89 10.71 -14.45 0.95
CA PHE A 89 10.63 -15.90 0.82
C PHE A 89 10.71 -16.28 -0.65
N ARG A 90 11.13 -17.52 -0.93
CA ARG A 90 11.35 -17.99 -2.30
C ARG A 90 10.07 -18.48 -2.97
N GLU A 91 9.25 -19.16 -2.18
CA GLU A 91 7.95 -19.66 -2.56
C GLU A 91 7.02 -19.43 -1.38
N GLY A 92 5.76 -19.15 -1.66
CA GLY A 92 4.79 -18.94 -0.60
C GLY A 92 3.36 -19.19 -1.01
N ARG A 93 2.52 -19.23 0.01
CA ARG A 93 1.07 -19.23 -0.10
C ARG A 93 0.49 -18.13 0.77
N VAL A 94 -0.45 -17.39 0.23
CA VAL A 94 -1.23 -16.37 0.94
C VAL A 94 -2.68 -16.84 1.02
N ASN A 95 -3.31 -16.57 2.15
CA ASN A 95 -4.74 -16.73 2.32
C ASN A 95 -5.35 -15.36 2.64
N GLY A 96 -6.09 -14.83 1.67
CA GLY A 96 -6.64 -13.49 1.72
C GLY A 96 -5.56 -12.40 1.77
N LEU A 97 -5.72 -11.35 0.98
CA LEU A 97 -4.85 -10.19 1.08
C LEU A 97 -5.65 -8.93 0.79
N CYS A 98 -5.64 -8.00 1.72
CA CYS A 98 -6.12 -6.64 1.48
C CYS A 98 -4.94 -5.68 1.54
N LEU A 99 -4.85 -4.82 0.54
CA LEU A 99 -3.92 -3.71 0.44
C LEU A 99 -4.74 -2.43 0.35
N SER A 100 -4.56 -1.51 1.31
CA SER A 100 -5.18 -0.19 1.26
C SER A 100 -4.13 0.91 1.30
N ARG A 101 -4.10 1.71 0.22
CA ARG A 101 -3.26 2.90 0.14
C ARG A 101 -4.11 4.15 0.22
N GLN A 102 -3.93 4.91 1.28
CA GLN A 102 -4.57 6.22 1.46
C GLN A 102 -3.78 7.30 0.73
N GLN A 103 -4.48 8.07 -0.09
CA GLN A 103 -3.92 9.16 -0.88
C GLN A 103 -4.79 10.40 -0.72
N GLU A 104 -4.22 11.53 -1.11
CA GLU A 104 -4.89 12.82 -1.05
C GLU A 104 -4.55 13.57 -2.34
N VAL A 105 -5.57 14.16 -2.97
CA VAL A 105 -5.39 15.05 -4.11
C VAL A 105 -6.17 16.31 -3.79
N LEU A 106 -5.49 17.46 -3.79
CA LEU A 106 -6.10 18.77 -3.50
C LEU A 106 -6.86 18.84 -2.15
N GLY A 107 -6.35 18.20 -1.09
CA GLY A 107 -7.05 18.19 0.20
C GLY A 107 -8.16 17.15 0.30
N VAL A 108 -8.47 16.43 -0.78
CA VAL A 108 -9.56 15.45 -0.81
C VAL A 108 -8.97 14.04 -0.68
N PRO A 109 -9.30 13.30 0.41
CA PRO A 109 -8.80 11.95 0.61
C PRO A 109 -9.51 10.95 -0.30
N TYR A 110 -8.76 9.96 -0.77
CA TYR A 110 -9.26 8.77 -1.43
C TYR A 110 -8.35 7.58 -1.09
N SER A 111 -8.90 6.37 -1.20
CA SER A 111 -8.16 5.13 -0.99
C SER A 111 -8.16 4.30 -2.26
N ILE A 112 -7.01 3.71 -2.55
CA ILE A 112 -6.91 2.60 -3.49
C ILE A 112 -6.91 1.33 -2.66
N VAL A 113 -7.95 0.52 -2.81
CA VAL A 113 -8.11 -0.76 -2.12
C VAL A 113 -7.94 -1.87 -3.14
N LEU A 114 -7.08 -2.82 -2.83
CA LEU A 114 -6.87 -4.02 -3.61
C LEU A 114 -7.08 -5.22 -2.70
N GLU A 115 -7.88 -6.17 -3.16
CA GLU A 115 -8.21 -7.40 -2.44
C GLU A 115 -7.92 -8.60 -3.32
N LEU A 116 -7.44 -9.67 -2.69
CA LEU A 116 -7.26 -10.99 -3.27
C LEU A 116 -7.81 -12.06 -2.33
N GLY A 117 -8.23 -13.17 -2.93
CA GLY A 117 -8.64 -14.37 -2.22
C GLY A 117 -10.12 -14.64 -2.37
N ASP A 118 -10.59 -15.65 -1.64
CA ASP A 118 -11.99 -16.09 -1.64
C ASP A 118 -12.68 -15.91 -0.29
N ASP A 119 -12.05 -15.14 0.61
CA ASP A 119 -12.47 -14.92 2.00
C ASP A 119 -12.61 -16.20 2.84
N ASP A 120 -12.17 -17.37 2.35
CA ASP A 120 -12.13 -18.59 3.13
C ASP A 120 -10.74 -18.79 3.76
N PRO A 121 -10.60 -18.62 5.09
CA PRO A 121 -9.32 -18.76 5.79
C PRO A 121 -8.70 -20.18 5.76
N ALA A 122 -9.29 -21.13 5.03
CA ALA A 122 -8.83 -22.51 4.86
C ALA A 122 -8.18 -22.84 3.50
N THR A 123 -8.30 -22.00 2.47
CA THR A 123 -8.02 -22.38 1.08
C THR A 123 -6.57 -22.18 0.63
N TRP A 124 -5.85 -21.17 1.14
CA TRP A 124 -4.43 -20.91 0.79
C TRP A 124 -4.24 -20.78 -0.73
N GLU A 125 -5.14 -20.02 -1.31
CA GLU A 125 -5.54 -19.93 -2.71
C GLU A 125 -4.56 -19.12 -3.57
N VAL A 126 -3.75 -18.25 -2.95
CA VAL A 126 -2.76 -17.43 -3.65
C VAL A 126 -1.39 -18.06 -3.56
N ARG A 127 -0.90 -18.63 -4.67
CA ARG A 127 0.52 -19.00 -4.80
C ARG A 127 1.36 -17.80 -5.17
N THR A 128 2.50 -17.66 -4.54
CA THR A 128 3.48 -16.63 -4.85
C THR A 128 4.87 -17.23 -4.99
N GLY A 129 5.67 -16.63 -5.88
CA GLY A 129 7.09 -16.92 -6.03
C GLY A 129 7.92 -16.10 -5.06
N GLU A 130 9.05 -15.57 -5.56
CA GLU A 130 9.96 -14.74 -4.75
C GLU A 130 9.28 -13.44 -4.32
N THR A 131 8.82 -13.41 -3.07
CA THR A 131 8.16 -12.25 -2.50
C THR A 131 9.14 -11.44 -1.67
N VAL A 132 9.02 -10.12 -1.76
CA VAL A 132 9.70 -9.16 -0.90
C VAL A 132 8.69 -8.19 -0.34
N ILE A 133 8.74 -7.95 0.98
CA ILE A 133 7.87 -7.00 1.68
C ILE A 133 8.74 -6.13 2.58
N ASP A 134 8.60 -4.82 2.43
CA ASP A 134 9.29 -3.84 3.27
C ASP A 134 8.36 -3.40 4.40
N LEU A 135 8.49 -4.03 5.56
CA LEU A 135 7.65 -3.73 6.71
C LEU A 135 8.14 -2.48 7.44
N VAL A 136 7.24 -1.54 7.68
CA VAL A 136 7.42 -0.44 8.64
C VAL A 136 7.01 -0.92 10.04
N SER A 137 5.86 -1.60 10.13
CA SER A 137 5.37 -2.25 11.34
C SER A 137 4.48 -3.43 10.96
N ALA A 138 4.36 -4.41 11.84
CA ALA A 138 3.43 -5.53 11.68
C ALA A 138 3.01 -6.06 13.05
N ASP A 139 1.73 -6.35 13.18
CA ASP A 139 1.11 -6.99 14.33
C ASP A 139 0.48 -8.32 13.89
N GLY A 140 0.61 -9.35 14.72
CA GLY A 140 0.06 -10.68 14.47
C GLY A 140 0.95 -11.79 15.06
N VAL A 141 0.79 -13.01 14.55
CA VAL A 141 1.56 -14.18 15.00
C VAL A 141 2.58 -14.58 13.95
N LEU A 142 3.82 -14.78 14.37
CA LEU A 142 4.90 -15.33 13.56
C LEU A 142 5.36 -16.67 14.18
N ASP A 143 5.27 -17.71 13.37
CA ASP A 143 5.81 -19.04 13.66
C ASP A 143 6.96 -19.32 12.69
N LEU A 144 8.12 -19.69 13.22
CA LEU A 144 9.33 -19.98 12.48
C LEU A 144 9.72 -21.43 12.72
N ASP A 145 10.02 -22.17 11.65
CA ASP A 145 10.35 -23.60 11.74
C ASP A 145 11.59 -23.96 10.91
N GLY A 146 12.14 -25.13 11.22
CA GLY A 146 13.41 -25.65 10.73
C GLY A 146 14.62 -24.99 11.42
N VAL A 147 15.66 -24.69 10.64
CA VAL A 147 16.83 -23.97 11.14
C VAL A 147 16.50 -22.48 11.20
N VAL A 148 16.36 -21.99 12.43
CA VAL A 148 16.05 -20.59 12.73
C VAL A 148 17.29 -19.90 13.30
N ASP A 149 17.80 -18.91 12.58
CA ASP A 149 18.87 -18.04 13.06
C ASP A 149 18.32 -16.62 13.28
N ILE A 150 18.54 -16.10 14.48
CA ILE A 150 18.12 -14.76 14.89
C ILE A 150 19.36 -13.93 15.20
N ASN A 151 19.34 -12.65 14.82
CA ASN A 151 20.46 -11.73 14.99
C ASN A 151 21.70 -12.13 14.18
N VAL A 152 21.48 -12.67 12.98
CA VAL A 152 22.53 -12.81 11.97
C VAL A 152 22.86 -11.44 11.38
N ASN A 153 24.06 -11.27 10.84
CA ASN A 153 24.41 -10.05 10.12
C ASN A 153 23.46 -9.86 8.92
N GLY A 154 22.88 -8.67 8.78
CA GLY A 154 21.89 -8.36 7.73
C GLY A 154 22.37 -8.72 6.33
N SER A 155 23.65 -8.50 6.02
CA SER A 155 24.25 -8.86 4.73
C SER A 155 24.29 -10.38 4.44
N ALA A 156 24.15 -11.21 5.47
CA ALA A 156 24.13 -12.67 5.38
C ALA A 156 22.73 -13.28 5.58
N ALA A 157 21.72 -12.47 5.91
CA ALA A 157 20.37 -12.98 6.22
C ALA A 157 19.74 -13.71 5.03
N GLY A 158 19.90 -13.17 3.82
CA GLY A 158 19.44 -13.77 2.55
C GLY A 158 20.49 -14.62 1.83
N ALA A 159 21.53 -15.09 2.52
CA ALA A 159 22.55 -15.97 1.94
C ALA A 159 22.15 -17.45 2.03
N ASP A 160 22.96 -18.34 1.45
CA ASP A 160 22.84 -19.81 1.59
C ASP A 160 21.47 -20.37 1.19
N GLY A 161 20.83 -19.76 0.18
CA GLY A 161 19.51 -20.18 -0.25
C GLY A 161 18.42 -19.85 0.77
N LYS A 162 18.57 -18.77 1.55
CA LYS A 162 17.49 -18.10 2.30
C LYS A 162 17.05 -16.81 1.60
N GLY A 163 15.80 -16.42 1.77
CA GLY A 163 15.21 -15.24 1.14
C GLY A 163 15.05 -15.35 -0.38
N PRO A 164 14.73 -14.22 -1.04
CA PRO A 164 14.72 -14.11 -2.50
C PRO A 164 16.13 -14.25 -3.08
N SER A 165 16.25 -14.72 -4.33
CA SER A 165 17.53 -14.94 -5.01
C SER A 165 18.42 -13.70 -5.14
N GLY A 166 17.80 -12.51 -5.23
CA GLY A 166 18.51 -11.22 -5.24
C GLY A 166 19.06 -10.78 -3.87
N GLY A 167 18.82 -11.56 -2.81
CA GLY A 167 19.11 -11.18 -1.43
C GLY A 167 18.20 -10.05 -0.92
N LEU A 168 18.47 -9.58 0.30
CA LEU A 168 17.67 -8.53 0.94
C LEU A 168 18.27 -7.12 0.74
N GLY A 169 19.49 -6.99 0.24
CA GLY A 169 20.16 -5.69 0.10
C GLY A 169 20.46 -4.99 1.43
N SER A 170 20.55 -5.74 2.52
CA SER A 170 20.96 -5.21 3.83
C SER A 170 22.47 -5.12 3.94
N GLY A 171 22.95 -4.06 4.61
CA GLY A 171 24.37 -3.82 4.84
C GLY A 171 24.95 -4.67 5.99
N PRO A 172 26.28 -4.62 6.19
CA PRO A 172 26.91 -5.22 7.36
C PRO A 172 26.39 -4.59 8.67
N ASP A 173 26.48 -5.34 9.76
CA ASP A 173 26.19 -4.89 11.13
C ASP A 173 24.73 -4.45 11.35
N ARG A 174 23.84 -4.90 10.48
CA ARG A 174 22.38 -4.75 10.61
C ARG A 174 21.77 -6.01 11.19
N PHE A 175 20.61 -5.87 11.81
CA PHE A 175 19.81 -7.01 12.27
C PHE A 175 19.36 -7.85 11.08
N GLY A 176 19.50 -9.16 11.21
CA GLY A 176 19.00 -10.15 10.28
C GLY A 176 18.41 -11.35 11.00
N LEU A 177 17.48 -12.02 10.34
CA LEU A 177 16.80 -13.23 10.80
C LEU A 177 16.51 -14.12 9.58
N ARG A 178 16.60 -15.43 9.74
CA ARG A 178 16.29 -16.39 8.67
C ARG A 178 15.76 -17.70 9.23
N ALA A 179 14.89 -18.36 8.48
CA ALA A 179 14.29 -19.64 8.85
C ALA A 179 14.09 -20.53 7.61
N ASP A 180 13.87 -21.83 7.78
CA ASP A 180 13.45 -22.67 6.63
C ASP A 180 12.02 -22.34 6.24
N TYR A 181 11.18 -22.09 7.23
CA TYR A 181 9.77 -21.77 7.05
C TYR A 181 9.39 -20.59 7.94
N ALA A 182 8.47 -19.76 7.44
CA ALA A 182 7.79 -18.77 8.23
C ALA A 182 6.30 -18.81 7.95
N LYS A 183 5.51 -18.86 9.01
CA LYS A 183 4.05 -18.76 8.96
C LYS A 183 3.62 -17.53 9.75
N PHE A 184 2.97 -16.62 9.04
CA PHE A 184 2.36 -15.42 9.55
C PHE A 184 0.85 -15.62 9.64
N GLN A 185 0.24 -15.22 10.75
CA GLN A 185 -1.19 -15.38 10.97
C GLN A 185 -1.80 -14.09 11.53
N SER A 186 -2.99 -13.75 11.05
CA SER A 186 -3.74 -12.56 11.47
C SER A 186 -2.89 -11.29 11.42
N ILE A 187 -2.31 -11.01 10.24
CA ILE A 187 -1.38 -9.90 10.08
C ILE A 187 -2.13 -8.61 9.75
N ASP A 188 -1.83 -7.55 10.51
CA ASP A 188 -2.08 -6.16 10.17
C ASP A 188 -0.73 -5.43 10.14
N ALA A 189 -0.36 -4.89 8.98
CA ALA A 189 0.97 -4.34 8.74
C ALA A 189 0.92 -3.02 7.99
N LEU A 190 1.91 -2.17 8.26
CA LEU A 190 2.26 -1.03 7.43
C LEU A 190 3.47 -1.39 6.61
N THR A 191 3.37 -1.25 5.29
CA THR A 191 4.40 -1.67 4.34
C THR A 191 4.81 -0.51 3.43
N GLN A 192 6.11 -0.36 3.21
CA GLN A 192 6.67 0.71 2.38
C GLN A 192 6.72 0.32 0.90
N ASP A 193 7.06 -0.94 0.63
CA ASP A 193 7.09 -1.54 -0.71
C ASP A 193 6.70 -3.01 -0.61
N ILE A 194 6.12 -3.54 -1.69
CA ILE A 194 5.70 -4.93 -1.76
C ILE A 194 5.84 -5.47 -3.19
N GLN A 195 6.45 -6.64 -3.29
CA GLN A 195 6.71 -7.33 -4.55
C GLN A 195 6.24 -8.78 -4.38
N ILE A 196 5.12 -9.13 -5.01
CA ILE A 196 4.52 -10.47 -4.96
C ILE A 196 4.29 -10.96 -6.40
N PRO A 197 5.15 -11.85 -6.92
CA PRO A 197 4.93 -12.48 -8.23
C PRO A 197 3.67 -13.34 -8.23
N GLY A 198 2.93 -13.36 -9.35
CA GLY A 198 1.75 -14.22 -9.52
C GLY A 198 0.41 -13.57 -9.17
N PHE A 199 0.43 -12.33 -8.69
CA PHE A 199 -0.75 -11.57 -8.24
C PHE A 199 -1.88 -11.38 -9.26
N LEU A 200 -1.58 -11.48 -10.57
CA LEU A 200 -2.56 -11.29 -11.64
C LEU A 200 -3.23 -12.60 -12.10
N THR A 201 -2.79 -13.73 -11.56
CA THR A 201 -3.33 -15.07 -11.88
C THR A 201 -4.18 -15.66 -10.75
N THR A 202 -4.38 -14.89 -9.68
CA THR A 202 -5.08 -15.31 -8.47
C THR A 202 -6.59 -15.11 -8.59
N PRO A 203 -7.39 -16.00 -7.99
CA PRO A 203 -8.84 -15.82 -7.92
C PRO A 203 -9.19 -14.61 -7.04
N GLY A 204 -10.35 -14.01 -7.32
CA GLY A 204 -10.93 -12.98 -6.45
C GLY A 204 -10.24 -11.62 -6.45
N LEU A 205 -9.41 -11.30 -7.45
CA LEU A 205 -8.81 -9.98 -7.57
C LEU A 205 -9.90 -8.89 -7.72
N ALA A 206 -9.95 -7.98 -6.75
CA ALA A 206 -10.75 -6.77 -6.80
C ALA A 206 -9.87 -5.54 -6.58
N ILE A 207 -10.02 -4.53 -7.43
CA ILE A 207 -9.33 -3.24 -7.29
C ILE A 207 -10.39 -2.15 -7.30
N ARG A 208 -10.40 -1.31 -6.27
CA ARG A 208 -11.36 -0.23 -6.07
C ARG A 208 -10.64 1.07 -5.74
N VAL A 209 -11.18 2.17 -6.27
CA VAL A 209 -10.81 3.52 -5.87
C VAL A 209 -12.01 4.10 -5.14
N GLU A 210 -11.85 4.35 -3.84
CA GLU A 210 -12.94 4.74 -2.95
C GLU A 210 -12.70 6.15 -2.39
N PRO A 211 -13.72 7.00 -2.30
CA PRO A 211 -13.58 8.30 -1.66
C PRO A 211 -13.35 8.15 -0.15
N GLY A 212 -12.53 9.01 0.43
CA GLY A 212 -12.19 8.98 1.86
C GLY A 212 -11.01 8.07 2.22
N THR A 213 -10.81 7.87 3.52
CA THR A 213 -9.74 7.03 4.09
C THR A 213 -10.28 5.64 4.44
N VAL A 214 -10.37 4.78 3.43
CA VAL A 214 -10.78 3.38 3.60
C VAL A 214 -9.58 2.57 4.11
N ARG A 215 -9.81 1.73 5.12
CA ARG A 215 -8.82 0.81 5.70
C ARG A 215 -9.17 -0.63 5.33
N CYS A 216 -8.15 -1.48 5.32
CA CYS A 216 -8.39 -2.91 5.22
C CYS A 216 -9.12 -3.42 6.48
N PRO A 217 -9.98 -4.44 6.32
CA PRO A 217 -10.64 -5.07 7.46
C PRO A 217 -9.63 -5.79 8.34
N GLU A 218 -10.00 -5.99 9.61
CA GLU A 218 -9.22 -6.78 10.55
C GLU A 218 -9.05 -8.21 10.02
N PRO A 219 -7.83 -8.77 10.02
CA PRO A 219 -7.57 -10.08 9.46
C PRO A 219 -8.23 -11.18 10.30
N SER A 220 -8.96 -12.07 9.62
CA SER A 220 -9.56 -13.24 10.29
C SER A 220 -8.48 -14.27 10.64
N PRO A 221 -8.58 -14.97 11.80
CA PRO A 221 -7.68 -16.07 12.12
C PRO A 221 -7.73 -17.18 11.06
N PRO A 222 -6.58 -17.70 10.61
CA PRO A 222 -6.54 -18.76 9.61
C PRO A 222 -7.09 -20.07 10.16
N ARG A 223 -7.66 -20.89 9.28
CA ARG A 223 -8.07 -22.27 9.60
C ARG A 223 -7.19 -23.24 8.82
N GLY A 224 -6.61 -24.21 9.53
CA GLY A 224 -5.76 -25.23 8.92
C GLY A 224 -4.32 -24.77 8.61
N THR A 225 -3.63 -25.59 7.82
CA THR A 225 -2.24 -25.40 7.38
C THR A 225 -2.17 -25.55 5.87
N PRO A 226 -1.27 -24.82 5.20
CA PRO A 226 -1.10 -24.99 3.76
C PRO A 226 -0.69 -26.42 3.46
N VAL A 227 -1.42 -27.09 2.57
CA VAL A 227 -1.02 -28.42 2.06
C VAL A 227 0.25 -28.24 1.24
N GLY A 228 1.33 -28.94 1.62
CA GLY A 228 2.64 -28.93 0.96
C GLY A 228 2.52 -28.88 -0.55
#